data_AF-A0A9Q0Y960-F1
#
_entry.id   AF-A0A9Q0Y960-F1
#
_cell.length_a   1.000
_cell.length_b   1.000
_cell.length_c   1.000
_cell.angle_alpha   90.00
_cell.angle_beta   90.00
_cell.angle_gamma   90.00
#
_symmetry.space_group_name_H-M   'P 1'
#
loop_
_entity.id
_entity.type
_entity.pdbx_description
1 polymer ?
#
loop_
_entity_poly.entity_id
_entity_poly.type
_entity_poly.pdbx_seq_one_letter_code
_entity_poly.pdbx_strand_id
1 'polypeptide(L)'
;MDDYSSVKPGMLVAVHCEEKEGRPFIGEVVEKNDDGDIKVQWLKGSWKGIWRHWVVKKQKYTSHIPVKSLILWDFSLTSKGKLKAKTIVELKEKYEELDEQAKNC
;
A
#
# COMPACT_ATOMS: atom_id res chain seq x y z
N MET A 1 2.29 19.83 -0.52
CA MET A 1 3.27 19.11 -1.37
C MET A 1 3.67 17.89 -0.59
N ASP A 2 3.01 16.77 -0.84
CA ASP A 2 3.38 15.49 -0.26
C ASP A 2 4.74 15.09 -0.84
N ASP A 3 5.76 15.08 0.01
CA ASP A 3 7.13 14.82 -0.40
C ASP A 3 7.35 13.30 -0.49
N TYR A 4 6.97 12.72 -1.63
CA TYR A 4 7.16 11.30 -1.94
C TYR A 4 8.64 10.92 -2.14
N SER A 5 9.59 11.84 -1.90
CA SER A 5 11.03 11.59 -1.93
C SER A 5 11.43 10.57 -0.86
N SER A 6 10.66 10.49 0.24
CA SER A 6 10.88 9.55 1.33
C SER A 6 10.63 8.08 0.94
N VAL A 7 9.88 7.83 -0.14
CA VAL A 7 9.60 6.47 -0.63
C VAL A 7 10.85 5.87 -1.24
N LYS A 8 11.27 4.70 -0.72
CA LYS A 8 12.46 3.96 -1.17
C LYS A 8 12.10 2.50 -1.51
N PRO A 9 12.86 1.86 -2.42
CA PRO A 9 12.74 0.42 -2.63
C PRO A 9 13.01 -0.33 -1.31
N GLY A 10 12.22 -1.38 -1.06
CA GLY A 10 12.18 -2.17 0.17
C GLY A 10 11.18 -1.65 1.23
N MET A 11 10.54 -0.49 1.02
CA MET A 11 9.51 0.01 1.93
C MET A 11 8.15 -0.61 1.65
N LEU A 12 7.38 -0.87 2.70
CA LEU A 12 5.96 -1.19 2.57
C LEU A 12 5.15 0.08 2.38
N VAL A 13 4.22 0.00 1.46
CA VAL A 13 3.35 1.08 1.04
C VAL A 13 1.91 0.57 0.97
N ALA A 14 0.98 1.46 1.27
CA ALA A 14 -0.43 1.26 1.11
C ALA A 14 -0.95 2.23 0.07
N VAL A 15 -1.86 1.72 -0.76
CA VAL A 15 -2.30 2.38 -1.98
C VAL A 15 -3.80 2.55 -1.93
N HIS A 16 -4.28 3.69 -2.39
CA HIS A 16 -5.69 3.85 -2.68
C HIS A 16 -5.98 3.37 -4.09
N CYS A 17 -6.75 2.29 -4.22
CA CYS A 17 -7.45 1.96 -5.45
C CYS A 17 -8.94 2.24 -5.25
N GLU A 18 -9.56 2.81 -6.28
CA GLU A 18 -11.00 3.08 -6.34
C GLU A 18 -11.83 1.80 -6.26
N GLU A 19 -11.25 0.68 -6.71
CA GLU A 19 -11.81 -0.66 -6.50
C GLU A 19 -11.91 -0.95 -4.99
N LYS A 20 -13.09 -0.74 -4.41
CA LYS A 20 -13.37 -0.97 -2.98
C LYS A 20 -13.22 -2.45 -2.60
N GLU A 21 -13.29 -3.35 -3.58
CA GLU A 21 -13.14 -4.79 -3.38
C GLU A 21 -11.67 -5.16 -3.11
N GLY A 22 -11.36 -5.50 -1.86
CA GLY A 22 -10.04 -6.02 -1.49
C GLY A 22 -9.18 -5.09 -0.62
N ARG A 23 -9.73 -3.97 -0.14
CA ARG A 23 -9.00 -3.10 0.82
C ARG A 23 -8.59 -3.87 2.09
N PRO A 24 -7.38 -3.62 2.62
CA PRO A 24 -6.43 -2.59 2.19
C PRO A 24 -5.48 -3.09 1.09
N PHE A 25 -5.07 -2.22 0.18
CA PHE A 25 -4.08 -2.55 -0.84
C PHE A 25 -2.70 -2.24 -0.30
N ILE A 26 -1.94 -3.27 0.04
CA ILE A 26 -0.60 -3.15 0.61
C ILE A 26 0.39 -3.81 -0.33
N GLY A 27 1.52 -3.16 -0.53
CA GLY A 27 2.60 -3.69 -1.34
C GLY A 27 3.96 -3.24 -0.83
N GLU A 28 5.01 -3.86 -1.35
CA GLU A 28 6.39 -3.49 -1.12
C GLU A 28 6.93 -2.80 -2.37
N VAL A 29 7.59 -1.66 -2.20
CA VAL A 29 8.25 -0.97 -3.33
C VAL A 29 9.45 -1.81 -3.77
N VAL A 30 9.41 -2.30 -5.00
CA VAL A 30 10.53 -3.04 -5.59
C VAL A 30 11.49 -2.07 -6.27
N GLU A 31 10.94 -1.06 -6.95
CA GLU A 31 11.71 -0.14 -7.78
C GLU A 31 11.02 1.22 -7.80
N LYS A 32 11.81 2.28 -7.89
CA LYS A 32 11.33 3.66 -8.03
C LYS A 32 11.90 4.21 -9.34
N ASN A 33 11.01 4.66 -10.22
CA ASN A 33 11.37 5.33 -11.46
C ASN A 33 11.49 6.83 -11.23
N ASP A 34 12.35 7.49 -12.02
CA ASP A 34 12.56 8.94 -11.99
C ASP A 34 11.30 9.73 -12.40
N ASP A 35 10.37 9.13 -13.15
CA ASP A 35 9.13 9.77 -13.60
C ASP A 35 8.08 9.96 -12.47
N GLY A 36 8.38 9.46 -11.25
CA GLY A 36 7.43 9.48 -10.13
C GLY A 36 6.50 8.26 -10.10
N ASP A 37 6.80 7.23 -10.90
CA ASP A 37 6.17 5.92 -10.81
C ASP A 37 6.99 4.96 -9.94
N ILE A 38 6.28 4.11 -9.19
CA ILE A 38 6.90 3.05 -8.41
C ILE A 38 6.36 1.70 -8.82
N LYS A 39 7.26 0.72 -8.83
CA LYS A 39 6.91 -0.68 -8.98
C LYS A 39 6.63 -1.25 -7.61
N VAL A 40 5.40 -1.69 -7.40
CA VAL A 40 4.95 -2.24 -6.13
C VAL A 40 4.66 -3.72 -6.29
N GLN A 41 5.24 -4.54 -5.44
CA GLN A 41 4.92 -5.95 -5.29
C GLN A 41 3.79 -6.09 -4.27
N TRP A 42 2.62 -6.52 -4.73
CA TRP A 42 1.44 -6.60 -3.89
C TRP A 42 1.55 -7.72 -2.85
N LEU A 43 1.02 -7.44 -1.67
CA LEU A 43 0.76 -8.42 -0.64
C LEU A 43 -0.73 -8.73 -0.60
N LYS A 44 -1.07 -10.00 -0.41
CA LYS A 44 -2.41 -10.47 -0.15
C LYS A 44 -2.56 -10.74 1.33
N GLY A 45 -3.59 -10.16 1.94
CA GLY A 45 -3.84 -10.27 3.37
C GLY A 45 -5.18 -9.69 3.78
N SER A 46 -5.34 -9.49 5.07
CA SER A 46 -6.53 -8.85 5.65
C SER A 46 -6.09 -8.03 6.87
N TRP A 47 -6.91 -7.08 7.30
CA TRP A 47 -6.61 -6.20 8.45
C TRP A 47 -6.08 -6.95 9.69
N LYS A 48 -6.73 -8.06 10.08
CA LYS A 48 -6.33 -8.90 11.22
C LYS A 48 -5.50 -10.13 10.80
N GLY A 49 -5.31 -10.31 9.49
CA GLY A 49 -4.68 -11.46 8.87
C GLY A 49 -3.16 -11.30 8.70
N ILE A 50 -2.54 -12.37 8.20
CA ILE A 50 -1.13 -12.37 7.79
C ILE A 50 -1.08 -11.86 6.35
N TRP A 51 -0.19 -10.92 6.09
CA TRP A 51 0.14 -10.41 4.78
C TRP A 51 1.26 -11.25 4.18
N ARG A 52 1.04 -11.74 2.97
CA ARG A 52 2.03 -12.50 2.22
C ARG A 52 2.14 -11.95 0.82
N HIS A 53 3.32 -12.02 0.23
CA HIS A 53 3.50 -11.66 -1.17
C HIS A 53 2.50 -12.39 -2.05
N TRP A 54 1.77 -11.62 -2.84
CA TRP A 54 0.85 -12.19 -3.80
C TRP A 54 1.67 -12.75 -4.96
N VAL A 55 1.59 -14.06 -5.16
CA VAL A 55 2.28 -14.76 -6.24
C VAL A 55 1.23 -15.39 -7.15
N VAL A 56 1.28 -15.07 -8.44
CA VAL A 56 0.42 -15.61 -9.49
C VAL A 56 1.30 -16.38 -10.46
N LYS A 57 0.98 -17.66 -10.74
CA LYS A 57 1.74 -18.52 -11.67
C LYS A 57 3.26 -18.54 -11.39
N LYS A 58 3.66 -18.63 -10.11
CA LYS A 58 5.07 -18.59 -9.63
C LYS A 58 5.79 -17.25 -9.81
N GLN A 59 5.11 -16.21 -10.28
CA GLN A 59 5.66 -14.85 -10.38
C GLN A 59 5.02 -13.95 -9.32
N LYS A 60 5.84 -13.12 -8.70
CA LYS A 60 5.38 -12.09 -7.77
C LYS A 60 4.47 -11.12 -8.54
N TYR A 61 3.28 -10.88 -8.01
CA TYR A 61 2.33 -9.95 -8.61
C TYR A 61 2.80 -8.52 -8.34
N THR A 62 3.26 -7.84 -9.39
CA THR A 62 3.77 -6.47 -9.33
C THR A 62 2.96 -5.57 -10.26
N SER A 63 2.72 -4.33 -9.85
CA SER A 63 2.11 -3.30 -10.71
C SER A 63 2.92 -2.01 -10.62
N HIS A 64 2.87 -1.21 -11.69
CA HIS A 64 3.37 0.15 -11.67
C HIS A 64 2.22 1.08 -11.29
N ILE A 65 2.45 1.92 -10.30
CA ILE A 65 1.50 2.93 -9.86
C ILE A 65 2.23 4.25 -9.64
N PRO A 66 1.54 5.38 -9.83
CA PRO A 66 2.11 6.67 -9.49
C PRO A 66 2.25 6.79 -7.96
N VAL A 67 3.33 7.43 -7.49
CA VAL A 67 3.54 7.66 -6.05
C VAL A 67 2.40 8.45 -5.41
N LYS A 68 1.67 9.23 -6.20
CA LYS A 68 0.51 10.01 -5.77
C LYS A 68 -0.68 9.16 -5.30
N SER A 69 -0.74 7.88 -5.71
CA SER A 69 -1.78 6.94 -5.24
C SER A 69 -1.46 6.35 -3.86
N LEU A 70 -0.27 6.63 -3.31
CA LEU A 70 0.11 6.16 -1.99
C LEU A 70 -0.60 6.95 -0.90
N ILE A 71 -1.21 6.22 0.04
CA ILE A 71 -1.83 6.83 1.22
C ILE A 71 -0.92 6.74 2.43
N LEU A 72 -0.12 5.69 2.51
CA LEU A 72 0.78 5.46 3.63
C LEU A 72 2.00 4.71 3.15
N TRP A 73 3.16 5.05 3.68
CA TRP A 73 4.43 4.38 3.41
C TRP A 73 5.27 4.29 4.67
N ASP A 74 6.37 3.53 4.62
CA ASP A 74 7.33 3.37 5.72
C ASP A 74 6.77 2.66 6.98
N PHE A 75 5.74 1.83 6.82
CA PHE A 75 5.28 0.97 7.92
C PHE A 75 5.94 -0.41 7.87
N SER A 76 5.90 -1.12 9.00
CA SER A 76 6.44 -2.47 9.08
C SER A 76 5.41 -3.45 9.58
N LEU A 77 5.44 -4.67 9.03
CA LEU A 77 4.70 -5.79 9.58
C LEU A 77 5.34 -6.24 10.90
N THR A 78 4.54 -6.87 11.74
CA THR A 78 4.99 -7.63 12.91
C THR A 78 5.79 -8.86 12.47
N SER A 79 6.55 -9.48 13.38
CA SER A 79 7.32 -10.71 13.09
C SER A 79 6.46 -11.88 12.57
N LYS A 80 5.13 -11.82 12.76
CA LYS A 80 4.16 -12.80 12.23
C LYS A 80 3.59 -12.41 10.86
N GLY A 81 4.11 -11.36 10.23
CA GLY A 81 3.62 -10.83 8.95
C GLY A 81 2.26 -10.12 9.05
N LYS A 82 1.85 -9.67 10.24
CA LYS A 82 0.58 -8.94 10.44
C LYS A 82 0.81 -7.44 10.55
N LEU A 83 -0.17 -6.61 10.19
CA LEU A 83 -0.10 -5.18 10.47
C LEU A 83 -0.09 -4.91 11.98
N LYS A 84 0.66 -3.88 12.39
CA LYS A 84 0.61 -3.38 13.76
C LYS A 84 -0.73 -2.69 14.00
N ALA A 85 -1.25 -2.77 15.22
CA ALA A 85 -2.52 -2.14 15.58
C ALA A 85 -2.53 -0.63 15.23
N LYS A 86 -1.42 0.07 15.51
CA LYS A 86 -1.24 1.48 15.16
C LYS A 86 -1.39 1.73 13.65
N THR A 87 -0.71 0.94 12.81
CA THR A 87 -0.80 1.05 11.35
C THR A 87 -2.20 0.75 10.83
N ILE A 88 -2.93 -0.18 11.46
CA ILE A 88 -4.32 -0.49 11.09
C ILE A 88 -5.22 0.72 11.33
N VAL A 89 -5.09 1.36 12.49
CA VAL A 89 -5.89 2.54 12.84
C VAL A 89 -5.59 3.68 11.85
N GLU A 90 -4.31 3.99 11.65
CA GLU A 90 -3.86 5.06 10.75
C GLU A 90 -4.29 4.82 9.28
N LEU A 91 -4.18 3.57 8.79
CA LEU A 91 -4.65 3.23 7.45
C LEU A 91 -6.17 3.39 7.32
N LYS A 92 -6.94 2.96 8.34
CA LYS A 92 -8.39 3.08 8.31
C LYS A 92 -8.82 4.54 8.28
N GLU A 93 -8.21 5.38 9.12
CA GLU A 93 -8.45 6.83 9.13
C GLU A 93 -8.17 7.42 7.75
N LYS A 94 -7.00 7.14 7.15
CA LYS A 94 -6.70 7.64 5.79
C LYS A 94 -7.66 7.14 4.71
N TYR A 95 -8.08 5.88 4.77
CA TYR A 95 -9.06 5.36 3.81
C TYR A 95 -10.44 5.99 4.01
N GLU A 96 -10.82 6.32 5.25
CA GLU A 96 -12.07 7.01 5.59
C GLU A 96 -12.04 8.45 5.06
N GLU A 97 -10.96 9.20 5.34
CA GLU A 97 -10.75 10.56 4.82
C GLU A 97 -10.78 10.62 3.27
N LEU A 98 -10.24 9.60 2.61
CA LEU A 98 -10.28 9.50 1.14
C LEU A 98 -11.66 9.10 0.61
N ASP A 99 -12.40 8.25 1.32
CA ASP A 99 -13.78 7.91 0.94
C ASP A 99 -14.72 9.12 1.11
N GLU A 100 -14.51 9.93 2.14
CA GLU A 100 -15.23 11.18 2.35
C GLU A 100 -14.89 12.23 1.29
N GLN A 101 -13.61 12.37 0.91
CA GLN A 101 -13.22 13.25 -0.19
C GLN A 101 -13.78 12.78 -1.54
N ALA A 102 -13.75 11.48 -1.81
CA ALA A 102 -14.31 10.92 -3.04
C ALA A 102 -15.84 11.04 -3.12
N LYS A 103 -16.55 11.06 -1.99
CA LYS A 103 -18.01 11.28 -1.93
C LYS A 103 -18.42 12.74 -2.14
N ASN A 104 -17.51 13.69 -1.97
CA ASN A 104 -17.76 15.13 -2.13
C ASN A 104 -17.32 15.67 -3.50
N CYS A 105 -17.02 14.81 -4.48
CA CYS A 105 -16.78 15.17 -5.88
C CYS A 105 -17.99 14.87 -6.77
#